data_AF-A0A0C5FLU1-F1
#
_entry.id   AF-A0A0C5FLU1-F1
#
_cell.length_a   1.000
_cell.length_b   1.000
_cell.length_c   1.000
_cell.angle_alpha   90.00
_cell.angle_beta   90.00
_cell.angle_gamma   90.00
#
_symmetry.space_group_name_H-M   'P 1'
#
loop_
_entity.id
_entity.type
_entity.pdbx_description
1 polymer ?
#
loop_
_entity_poly.entity_id
_entity_poly.type
_entity_poly.pdbx_seq_one_letter_code
_entity_poly.pdbx_strand_id
1 'polypeptide(L)'
;MGTLRRVLTHRPGHELRRLLPGNHADLLFDEIPWLEAAQAEHDRFTGLLRENGVDTVDLSSVLTAALAEPDVFRQVASAAVRSRHLGQALAASAHDLLESATAARRTELLLNGVTLGEVAAHSPRSVNSALGAKGRPADWFVLPPLVNSMFVRDSSSWIGDRYSANSMASRTRRPESLLLSAAADAAGARRIREREPLAPAAFEGGDLLLAGAGCVVIGVGERTTAAAAEQTAHSLLRSGLAAHVFAVLLPEGRQCMHLDTLMTMVDQESFLVSGVHRNQCHWFSLKLSADATVRADSLDDPFTALATALGLSGIRVIETGDDEFTMRREQWSDAANVLTLRPGTVIAYDRNTMANDRLSAAGITVLTIPSAELVRGRGGPHCLSCPLVRDPLTY
;
A
#
# COMPACT_ATOMS: atom_id res chain seq x y z
N MET A 1 8.59 17.15 1.99
CA MET A 1 8.10 16.56 0.73
C MET A 1 7.71 17.64 -0.28
N GLY A 2 8.05 17.50 -1.56
CA GLY A 2 7.62 18.43 -2.62
C GLY A 2 6.26 18.09 -3.25
N THR A 3 5.88 18.88 -4.26
CA THR A 3 4.60 18.78 -4.98
C THR A 3 4.46 17.43 -5.70
N LEU A 4 3.32 16.77 -5.50
CA LEU A 4 2.93 15.56 -6.20
C LEU A 4 2.59 15.90 -7.66
N ARG A 5 3.24 15.21 -8.59
CA ARG A 5 3.04 15.39 -10.04
C ARG A 5 2.33 14.22 -10.67
N ARG A 6 2.63 13.00 -10.23
CA ARG A 6 2.02 11.78 -10.74
C ARG A 6 1.82 10.76 -9.62
N VAL A 7 0.67 10.11 -9.64
CA VAL A 7 0.27 9.14 -8.62
C VAL A 7 -0.43 7.94 -9.25
N LEU A 8 -0.07 6.73 -8.80
CA LEU A 8 -0.81 5.52 -9.10
C LEU A 8 -1.98 5.39 -8.12
N THR A 9 -3.13 4.99 -8.62
CA THR A 9 -4.36 4.67 -7.88
C THR A 9 -5.00 3.42 -8.50
N HIS A 10 -5.95 2.80 -7.80
CA HIS A 10 -6.77 1.71 -8.36
C HIS A 10 -8.22 1.93 -7.98
N ARG A 11 -9.06 2.20 -8.99
CA ARG A 11 -10.50 2.38 -8.76
C ARG A 11 -11.12 1.04 -8.34
N PRO A 12 -11.81 0.96 -7.19
CA PRO A 12 -12.40 -0.31 -6.75
C PRO A 12 -13.33 -0.92 -7.80
N GLY A 13 -13.12 -2.19 -8.11
CA GLY A 13 -13.83 -2.94 -9.14
C GLY A 13 -14.72 -4.05 -8.59
N HIS A 14 -14.99 -5.04 -9.44
CA HIS A 14 -15.86 -6.17 -9.08
C HIS A 14 -15.23 -7.13 -8.07
N GLU A 15 -13.94 -6.99 -7.76
CA GLU A 15 -13.28 -7.65 -6.64
C GLU A 15 -14.03 -7.40 -5.32
N LEU A 16 -14.55 -6.19 -5.09
CA LEU A 16 -15.31 -5.90 -3.87
C LEU A 16 -16.65 -6.64 -3.80
N ARG A 17 -17.25 -7.01 -4.95
CA ARG A 17 -18.48 -7.82 -4.97
C ARG A 17 -18.25 -9.26 -4.52
N ARG A 18 -16.99 -9.67 -4.33
CA ARG A 18 -16.61 -10.99 -3.80
C ARG A 18 -16.53 -11.02 -2.27
N LEU A 19 -16.65 -9.86 -1.62
CA LEU A 19 -16.78 -9.77 -0.17
C LEU A 19 -18.16 -10.27 0.26
N LEU A 20 -18.15 -11.19 1.22
CA LEU A 20 -19.31 -11.84 1.80
C LEU A 20 -19.20 -11.78 3.33
N PRO A 21 -20.32 -11.89 4.06
CA PRO A 21 -20.29 -11.89 5.53
C PRO A 21 -19.39 -13.00 6.10
N GLY A 22 -19.22 -14.10 5.38
CA GLY A 22 -18.38 -15.22 5.81
C GLY A 22 -16.90 -15.14 5.42
N ASN A 23 -16.46 -14.17 4.61
CA ASN A 23 -15.07 -14.12 4.12
C ASN A 23 -14.36 -12.76 4.25
N HIS A 24 -15.08 -11.68 4.58
CA HIS A 24 -14.50 -10.33 4.53
C HIS A 24 -13.29 -10.17 5.47
N ALA A 25 -13.35 -10.75 6.67
CA ALA A 25 -12.25 -10.69 7.64
C ALA A 25 -10.98 -11.41 7.15
N ASP A 26 -11.13 -12.57 6.48
CA ASP A 26 -10.02 -13.32 5.89
C ASP A 26 -9.40 -12.57 4.69
N LEU A 27 -10.21 -11.76 4.01
CA LEU A 27 -9.80 -10.86 2.94
C LEU A 27 -9.34 -9.48 3.44
N LEU A 28 -9.18 -9.33 4.76
CA LEU A 28 -8.68 -8.13 5.44
C LEU A 28 -9.57 -6.89 5.31
N PHE A 29 -10.88 -7.08 5.13
CA PHE A 29 -11.89 -6.02 5.19
C PHE A 29 -12.68 -6.09 6.50
N ASP A 30 -12.98 -4.95 7.10
CA ASP A 30 -13.81 -4.90 8.31
C ASP A 30 -15.29 -5.10 8.01
N GLU A 31 -15.76 -4.49 6.92
CA GLU A 31 -17.15 -4.51 6.53
C GLU A 31 -17.27 -4.65 5.01
N ILE A 32 -18.45 -5.04 4.54
CA ILE A 32 -18.75 -5.13 3.11
C ILE A 32 -19.14 -3.74 2.61
N PRO A 33 -18.41 -3.15 1.64
CA PRO A 33 -18.73 -1.84 1.10
C PRO A 33 -19.82 -1.91 0.03
N TRP A 34 -20.55 -0.81 -0.13
CA TRP A 34 -21.38 -0.57 -1.30
C TRP A 34 -20.49 -0.11 -2.46
N LEU A 35 -20.26 -1.00 -3.43
CA LEU A 35 -19.31 -0.75 -4.53
C LEU A 35 -19.57 0.56 -5.28
N GLU A 36 -20.81 0.84 -5.68
CA GLU A 36 -21.10 2.02 -6.48
C GLU A 36 -20.84 3.33 -5.70
N ALA A 37 -21.08 3.34 -4.38
CA ALA A 37 -20.73 4.46 -3.52
C ALA A 37 -19.21 4.55 -3.28
N ALA A 38 -18.51 3.44 -3.03
CA ALA A 38 -17.04 3.41 -2.93
C ALA A 38 -16.39 3.94 -4.21
N GLN A 39 -16.94 3.59 -5.37
CA GLN A 39 -16.52 4.10 -6.66
C GLN A 39 -16.72 5.62 -6.78
N ALA A 40 -17.87 6.15 -6.36
CA ALA A 40 -18.12 7.59 -6.36
C ALA A 40 -17.16 8.35 -5.42
N GLU A 41 -16.85 7.79 -4.25
CA GLU A 41 -15.86 8.34 -3.31
C GLU A 41 -14.46 8.36 -3.93
N HIS A 42 -14.05 7.26 -4.58
CA HIS A 42 -12.75 7.18 -5.25
C HIS A 42 -12.69 8.11 -6.48
N ASP A 43 -13.80 8.28 -7.20
CA ASP A 43 -13.90 9.22 -8.32
C ASP A 43 -13.76 10.67 -7.82
N ARG A 44 -14.32 11.00 -6.64
CA ARG A 44 -14.08 12.30 -5.99
C ARG A 44 -12.62 12.48 -5.59
N PHE A 45 -11.99 11.45 -5.03
CA PHE A 45 -10.57 11.45 -4.68
C PHE A 45 -9.67 11.72 -5.88
N THR A 46 -9.83 10.96 -6.97
CA THR A 46 -9.04 11.17 -8.19
C THR A 46 -9.42 12.48 -8.90
N GLY A 47 -10.66 12.95 -8.76
CA GLY A 47 -11.08 14.28 -9.19
C GLY A 47 -10.29 15.40 -8.51
N LEU A 48 -10.19 15.38 -7.18
CA LEU A 48 -9.39 16.35 -6.41
C LEU A 48 -7.91 16.34 -6.79
N LEU A 49 -7.34 15.16 -7.05
CA LEU A 49 -5.97 15.03 -7.53
C LEU A 49 -5.79 15.77 -8.86
N ARG A 50 -6.67 15.54 -9.85
CA ARG A 50 -6.62 16.20 -11.17
C ARG A 50 -6.90 17.70 -11.09
N GLU A 51 -7.86 18.12 -10.27
CA GLU A 51 -8.16 19.54 -9.99
C GLU A 51 -6.93 20.28 -9.44
N ASN A 52 -6.04 19.57 -8.74
CA ASN A 52 -4.78 20.09 -8.20
C ASN A 52 -3.57 19.81 -9.12
N GLY A 53 -3.80 19.46 -10.38
CA GLY A 53 -2.74 19.30 -11.39
C GLY A 53 -1.89 18.02 -11.23
N VAL A 54 -2.40 17.01 -10.53
CA VAL A 54 -1.74 15.70 -10.40
C VAL A 54 -2.21 14.78 -11.51
N ASP A 55 -1.25 14.17 -12.22
CA ASP A 55 -1.50 13.11 -13.20
C ASP A 55 -1.83 11.79 -12.48
N THR A 56 -2.99 11.20 -12.81
CA THR A 56 -3.48 9.97 -12.17
C THR A 56 -3.27 8.78 -13.09
N VAL A 57 -2.50 7.79 -12.65
CA VAL A 57 -2.30 6.51 -13.32
C VAL A 57 -3.19 5.46 -12.66
N ASP A 58 -3.96 4.73 -13.46
CA ASP A 58 -4.83 3.65 -12.98
C ASP A 58 -4.13 2.29 -13.11
N LEU A 59 -4.10 1.51 -12.02
CA LEU A 59 -3.47 0.19 -11.96
C LEU A 59 -4.05 -0.77 -13.01
N SER A 60 -5.37 -0.82 -13.17
CA SER A 60 -6.02 -1.72 -14.12
C SER A 60 -5.61 -1.40 -15.55
N SER A 61 -5.46 -0.13 -15.87
CA SER A 61 -5.02 0.35 -17.18
C SER A 61 -3.58 -0.06 -17.50
N VAL A 62 -2.63 0.18 -16.60
CA VAL A 62 -1.22 -0.21 -16.81
C VAL A 62 -1.02 -1.72 -16.78
N LEU A 63 -1.77 -2.44 -15.94
CA LEU A 63 -1.75 -3.90 -15.90
C LEU A 63 -2.31 -4.50 -17.19
N THR A 64 -3.38 -3.92 -17.75
CA THR A 64 -3.94 -4.37 -19.03
C THR A 64 -2.94 -4.20 -20.18
N ALA A 65 -2.21 -3.08 -20.21
CA ALA A 65 -1.14 -2.88 -21.17
C ALA A 65 -0.03 -3.95 -21.01
N ALA A 66 0.40 -4.20 -19.78
CA ALA A 66 1.43 -5.21 -19.48
C ALA A 66 0.99 -6.64 -19.86
N LEU A 67 -0.26 -7.02 -19.59
CA LEU A 67 -0.78 -8.36 -19.90
C LEU A 67 -1.12 -8.58 -21.38
N ALA A 68 -1.03 -7.52 -22.22
CA ALA A 68 -1.05 -7.67 -23.66
C ALA A 68 0.29 -8.23 -24.19
N GLU A 69 1.38 -8.09 -23.45
CA GLU A 69 2.68 -8.67 -23.78
C GLU A 69 2.71 -10.17 -23.44
N PRO A 70 2.93 -11.07 -24.41
CA PRO A 70 2.82 -12.51 -24.18
C PRO A 70 3.78 -13.07 -23.10
N ASP A 71 5.00 -12.54 -23.02
CA ASP A 71 5.99 -12.97 -22.03
C ASP A 71 5.58 -12.56 -20.61
N VAL A 72 5.17 -11.31 -20.43
CA VAL A 72 4.68 -10.78 -19.15
C VAL A 72 3.45 -11.56 -18.69
N PHE A 73 2.48 -11.79 -19.59
CA PHE A 73 1.31 -12.59 -19.29
C PHE A 73 1.67 -14.01 -18.82
N ARG A 74 2.55 -14.72 -19.53
CA ARG A 74 2.95 -16.08 -19.15
C ARG A 74 3.58 -16.13 -17.76
N GLN A 75 4.44 -15.16 -17.44
CA GLN A 75 5.07 -15.05 -16.13
C GLN A 75 4.04 -14.82 -15.02
N VAL A 76 3.13 -13.85 -15.22
CA VAL A 76 2.07 -13.53 -14.24
C VAL A 76 1.14 -14.71 -14.03
N ALA A 77 0.64 -15.32 -15.11
CA ALA A 77 -0.28 -16.45 -15.04
C ALA A 77 0.35 -17.62 -14.27
N SER A 78 1.61 -17.96 -14.55
CA SER A 78 2.34 -19.05 -13.87
C SER A 78 2.52 -18.79 -12.38
N ALA A 79 2.81 -17.54 -12.00
CA ALA A 79 2.99 -17.17 -10.59
C ALA A 79 1.66 -17.06 -9.82
N ALA A 80 0.58 -16.61 -10.48
CA ALA A 80 -0.75 -16.48 -9.90
C ALA A 80 -1.43 -17.86 -9.72
N VAL A 81 -1.39 -18.72 -10.74
CA VAL A 81 -2.05 -20.04 -10.74
C VAL A 81 -1.12 -21.08 -10.11
N ARG A 82 -1.18 -21.20 -8.78
CA ARG A 82 -0.26 -22.06 -8.02
C ARG A 82 -0.69 -23.53 -8.05
N SER A 83 -0.19 -24.29 -9.02
CA SER A 83 -0.47 -25.73 -9.19
C SER A 83 -0.27 -26.57 -7.92
N ARG A 84 0.71 -26.23 -7.07
CA ARG A 84 0.95 -26.88 -5.77
C ARG A 84 -0.24 -26.80 -4.79
N HIS A 85 -1.12 -25.80 -4.92
CA HIS A 85 -2.30 -25.63 -4.07
C HIS A 85 -3.60 -26.10 -4.78
N LEU A 86 -3.65 -25.96 -6.10
CA LEU A 86 -4.85 -26.26 -6.90
C LEU A 86 -4.90 -27.72 -7.38
N GLY A 87 -3.75 -28.38 -7.49
CA GLY A 87 -3.59 -29.59 -8.29
C GLY A 87 -3.42 -29.27 -9.78
N GLN A 88 -2.74 -30.16 -10.52
CA GLN A 88 -2.37 -29.91 -11.91
C GLN A 88 -3.55 -29.69 -12.85
N ALA A 89 -4.60 -30.52 -12.76
CA ALA A 89 -5.75 -30.44 -13.66
C ALA A 89 -6.54 -29.12 -13.49
N LEU A 90 -6.83 -28.74 -12.25
CA LEU A 90 -7.55 -27.49 -11.98
C LEU A 90 -6.70 -26.26 -12.34
N ALA A 91 -5.39 -26.30 -12.06
CA ALA A 91 -4.47 -25.25 -12.48
C ALA A 91 -4.42 -25.10 -14.00
N ALA A 92 -4.40 -26.21 -14.74
CA ALA A 92 -4.44 -26.17 -16.20
C ALA A 92 -5.74 -25.54 -16.73
N SER A 93 -6.90 -25.87 -16.16
CA SER A 93 -8.17 -25.23 -16.55
C SER A 93 -8.20 -23.73 -16.21
N ALA A 94 -7.63 -23.31 -15.08
CA ALA A 94 -7.53 -21.90 -14.73
C ALA A 94 -6.58 -21.14 -15.67
N HIS A 95 -5.47 -21.76 -16.07
CA HIS A 95 -4.57 -21.22 -17.08
C HIS A 95 -5.25 -21.06 -18.44
N ASP A 96 -5.98 -22.07 -18.90
CA ASP A 96 -6.70 -22.05 -20.18
C ASP A 96 -7.76 -20.92 -20.22
N LEU A 97 -8.47 -20.69 -19.10
CA LEU A 97 -9.38 -19.56 -18.95
C LEU A 97 -8.65 -18.21 -19.11
N LEU A 98 -7.49 -18.04 -18.47
CA LEU A 98 -6.70 -16.81 -18.61
C LEU A 98 -6.12 -16.65 -20.03
N GLU A 99 -5.65 -17.74 -20.64
CA GLU A 99 -5.00 -17.72 -21.95
C GLU A 99 -5.98 -17.38 -23.07
N SER A 100 -7.20 -17.93 -23.02
CA SER A 100 -8.27 -17.65 -23.97
C SER A 100 -8.87 -16.23 -23.86
N ALA A 101 -8.62 -15.53 -22.75
CA ALA A 101 -9.15 -14.19 -22.50
C ALA A 101 -8.34 -13.07 -23.19
N THR A 102 -9.00 -11.94 -23.48
CA THR A 102 -8.33 -10.71 -23.91
C THR A 102 -7.51 -10.11 -22.76
N ALA A 103 -6.55 -9.21 -23.04
CA ALA A 103 -5.75 -8.55 -22.00
C ALA A 103 -6.62 -7.85 -20.94
N ALA A 104 -7.67 -7.14 -21.36
CA ALA A 104 -8.61 -6.50 -20.43
C ALA A 104 -9.33 -7.53 -19.55
N ARG A 105 -9.79 -8.64 -20.14
CA ARG A 105 -10.47 -9.70 -19.39
C ARG A 105 -9.51 -10.46 -18.46
N ARG A 106 -8.25 -10.63 -18.83
CA ARG A 106 -7.20 -11.19 -17.96
C ARG A 106 -6.98 -10.33 -16.73
N THR A 107 -6.87 -9.00 -16.91
CA THR A 107 -6.79 -8.03 -15.81
C THR A 107 -7.97 -8.18 -14.85
N GLU A 108 -9.19 -8.18 -15.38
CA GLU A 108 -10.40 -8.37 -14.57
C GLU A 108 -10.37 -9.69 -13.79
N LEU A 109 -10.03 -10.82 -14.43
CA LEU A 109 -10.00 -12.13 -13.77
C LEU A 109 -8.94 -12.19 -12.66
N LEU A 110 -7.78 -11.56 -12.87
CA LEU A 110 -6.68 -11.55 -11.88
C LEU A 110 -6.98 -10.63 -10.69
N LEU A 111 -7.67 -9.50 -10.90
CA LEU A 111 -8.07 -8.58 -9.83
C LEU A 111 -9.32 -9.08 -9.10
N ASN A 112 -10.37 -9.45 -9.83
CA ASN A 112 -11.65 -9.90 -9.28
C ASN A 112 -11.58 -11.29 -8.64
N GLY A 113 -10.51 -12.04 -8.91
CA GLY A 113 -10.47 -13.47 -8.62
C GLY A 113 -11.41 -14.28 -9.53
N VAL A 114 -11.27 -15.59 -9.44
CA VAL A 114 -11.98 -16.57 -10.28
C VAL A 114 -12.51 -17.68 -9.40
N THR A 115 -13.81 -17.96 -9.52
CA THR A 115 -14.46 -19.07 -8.81
C THR A 115 -14.33 -20.39 -9.56
N LEU A 116 -14.54 -21.49 -8.86
CA LEU A 116 -14.56 -22.83 -9.44
C LEU A 116 -15.66 -22.97 -10.49
N GLY A 117 -16.82 -22.34 -10.27
CA GLY A 117 -17.94 -22.29 -11.20
C GLY A 117 -17.60 -21.57 -12.50
N GLU A 118 -16.82 -20.48 -12.43
CA GLU A 118 -16.33 -19.77 -13.62
C GLU A 118 -15.35 -20.63 -14.43
N VAL A 119 -14.41 -21.31 -13.77
CA VAL A 119 -13.50 -22.26 -14.45
C VAL A 119 -14.28 -23.45 -15.03
N ALA A 120 -15.28 -23.97 -14.30
CA ALA A 120 -16.12 -25.08 -14.75
C ALA A 120 -17.01 -24.70 -15.93
N ALA A 121 -17.50 -23.46 -16.00
CA ALA A 121 -18.26 -22.98 -17.14
C ALA A 121 -17.41 -22.92 -18.42
N HIS A 122 -16.12 -22.60 -18.28
CA HIS A 122 -15.15 -22.57 -19.38
C HIS A 122 -14.66 -23.96 -19.79
N SER A 123 -14.34 -24.85 -18.84
CA SER A 123 -13.81 -26.19 -19.10
C SER A 123 -14.54 -27.30 -18.30
N PRO A 124 -15.83 -27.59 -18.58
CA PRO A 124 -16.66 -28.44 -17.69
C PRO A 124 -16.11 -29.84 -17.46
N ARG A 125 -15.68 -30.52 -18.54
CA ARG A 125 -15.20 -31.91 -18.47
C ARG A 125 -13.88 -32.01 -17.70
N SER A 126 -12.98 -31.04 -17.90
CA SER A 126 -11.67 -31.02 -17.25
C SER A 126 -11.83 -30.82 -15.74
N VAL A 127 -12.63 -29.83 -15.33
CA VAL A 127 -12.90 -29.54 -13.91
C VAL A 127 -13.64 -30.67 -13.21
N ASN A 128 -14.68 -31.27 -13.83
CA ASN A 128 -15.41 -32.39 -13.23
C ASN A 128 -14.51 -33.62 -12.98
N SER A 129 -13.48 -33.80 -13.79
CA SER A 129 -12.48 -34.87 -13.61
C SER A 129 -11.36 -34.52 -12.62
N ALA A 130 -11.23 -33.25 -12.21
CA ALA A 130 -10.14 -32.79 -11.37
C ALA A 130 -10.35 -33.15 -9.89
N LEU A 131 -9.42 -33.90 -9.32
CA LEU A 131 -9.42 -34.20 -7.87
C LEU A 131 -9.43 -32.93 -7.01
N GLY A 132 -8.71 -31.88 -7.45
CA GLY A 132 -8.66 -30.59 -6.77
C GLY A 132 -10.00 -29.83 -6.73
N ALA A 133 -10.98 -30.20 -7.57
CA ALA A 133 -12.32 -29.61 -7.55
C ALA A 133 -13.31 -30.40 -6.68
N LYS A 134 -13.03 -31.67 -6.34
CA LYS A 134 -13.96 -32.51 -5.59
C LYS A 134 -14.21 -31.95 -4.19
N GLY A 135 -15.49 -31.87 -3.80
CA GLY A 135 -15.91 -31.40 -2.48
C GLY A 135 -15.81 -29.89 -2.28
N ARG A 136 -15.51 -29.11 -3.33
CA ARG A 136 -15.52 -27.64 -3.29
C ARG A 136 -16.81 -27.11 -3.92
N PRO A 137 -17.44 -26.08 -3.32
CA PRO A 137 -18.62 -25.45 -3.91
C PRO A 137 -18.24 -24.61 -5.15
N ALA A 138 -19.24 -24.27 -5.97
CA ALA A 138 -19.02 -23.52 -7.22
C ALA A 138 -18.49 -22.09 -6.98
N ASP A 139 -18.76 -21.48 -5.85
CA ASP A 139 -18.29 -20.15 -5.46
C ASP A 139 -16.89 -20.18 -4.81
N TRP A 140 -16.26 -21.35 -4.67
CA TRP A 140 -14.89 -21.47 -4.14
C TRP A 140 -13.88 -20.76 -5.04
N PHE A 141 -13.03 -19.89 -4.47
CA PHE A 141 -12.03 -19.14 -5.23
C PHE A 141 -10.84 -20.00 -5.66
N VAL A 142 -10.72 -20.23 -6.97
CA VAL A 142 -9.50 -20.76 -7.62
C VAL A 142 -8.39 -19.70 -7.58
N LEU A 143 -8.76 -18.46 -7.89
CA LEU A 143 -7.94 -17.27 -7.64
C LEU A 143 -8.73 -16.37 -6.68
N PRO A 144 -8.18 -16.03 -5.50
CA PRO A 144 -8.86 -15.15 -4.57
C PRO A 144 -8.96 -13.71 -5.13
N PRO A 145 -10.02 -12.96 -4.78
CA PRO A 145 -10.15 -11.56 -5.16
C PRO A 145 -9.11 -10.69 -4.44
N LEU A 146 -8.58 -9.70 -5.14
CA LEU A 146 -7.59 -8.75 -4.60
C LEU A 146 -8.30 -7.47 -4.12
N VAL A 147 -9.18 -7.63 -3.13
CA VAL A 147 -10.03 -6.56 -2.61
C VAL A 147 -9.24 -5.37 -2.05
N ASN A 148 -8.00 -5.58 -1.63
CA ASN A 148 -7.11 -4.53 -1.11
C ASN A 148 -6.29 -3.84 -2.20
N SER A 149 -6.47 -4.18 -3.49
CA SER A 149 -5.76 -3.52 -4.60
C SER A 149 -6.05 -2.03 -4.70
N MET A 150 -7.14 -1.52 -4.11
CA MET A 150 -7.40 -0.09 -3.97
C MET A 150 -6.37 0.62 -3.08
N PHE A 151 -5.75 -0.09 -2.14
CA PHE A 151 -4.66 0.40 -1.30
C PHE A 151 -3.31 0.15 -1.97
N VAL A 152 -3.09 0.83 -3.10
CA VAL A 152 -1.88 0.68 -3.94
C VAL A 152 -0.59 1.10 -3.25
N ARG A 153 -0.68 1.74 -2.07
CA ARG A 153 0.46 2.09 -1.22
C ARG A 153 1.34 0.89 -0.86
N ASP A 154 0.72 -0.24 -0.52
CA ASP A 154 1.43 -1.24 0.27
C ASP A 154 2.28 -2.20 -0.57
N SER A 155 1.84 -2.48 -1.79
CA SER A 155 2.43 -3.52 -2.65
C SER A 155 3.70 -3.09 -3.36
N SER A 156 4.01 -1.80 -3.39
CA SER A 156 5.28 -1.29 -3.89
C SER A 156 5.70 0.02 -3.22
N SER A 157 7.02 0.24 -3.18
CA SER A 157 7.63 1.42 -2.58
C SER A 157 8.48 2.14 -3.62
N TRP A 158 8.24 3.43 -3.84
CA TRP A 158 8.92 4.22 -4.89
C TRP A 158 9.81 5.31 -4.30
N ILE A 159 11.06 5.38 -4.72
CA ILE A 159 12.05 6.39 -4.31
C ILE A 159 12.72 6.93 -5.58
N GLY A 160 12.38 8.16 -5.94
CA GLY A 160 12.83 8.77 -7.19
C GLY A 160 12.31 7.99 -8.40
N ASP A 161 13.22 7.60 -9.30
CA ASP A 161 12.91 6.81 -10.50
C ASP A 161 12.94 5.28 -10.27
N ARG A 162 13.07 4.86 -9.00
CA ARG A 162 13.23 3.45 -8.63
C ARG A 162 12.12 2.96 -7.73
N TYR A 163 11.87 1.66 -7.78
CA TYR A 163 10.86 1.03 -6.93
C TYR A 163 11.32 -0.31 -6.34
N SER A 164 10.72 -0.71 -5.22
CA SER A 164 10.75 -2.07 -4.70
C SER A 164 9.37 -2.70 -4.82
N ALA A 165 9.34 -4.00 -5.15
CA ALA A 165 8.14 -4.81 -5.08
C ALA A 165 8.08 -5.46 -3.70
N ASN A 166 7.11 -5.06 -2.89
CA ASN A 166 7.10 -5.36 -1.47
C ASN A 166 6.69 -6.81 -1.21
N SER A 167 7.29 -7.44 -0.19
CA SER A 167 6.93 -8.79 0.25
C SER A 167 5.81 -8.72 1.28
N MET A 168 4.56 -8.83 0.82
CA MET A 168 3.38 -8.68 1.68
C MET A 168 3.34 -9.69 2.84
N ALA A 169 3.03 -9.21 4.05
CA ALA A 169 2.93 -10.03 5.25
C ALA A 169 1.81 -11.07 5.11
N SER A 170 0.61 -10.61 4.71
CA SER A 170 -0.51 -11.50 4.43
C SER A 170 -0.32 -12.24 3.11
N ARG A 171 -0.54 -13.56 3.14
CA ARG A 171 -0.52 -14.40 1.93
C ARG A 171 -1.59 -14.01 0.92
N THR A 172 -2.73 -13.47 1.38
CA THR A 172 -3.85 -13.06 0.51
C THR A 172 -3.49 -11.86 -0.35
N ARG A 173 -2.62 -10.96 0.14
CA ARG A 173 -2.19 -9.75 -0.57
C ARG A 173 -0.96 -9.94 -1.46
N ARG A 174 -0.20 -11.04 -1.32
CA ARG A 174 1.00 -11.30 -2.14
C ARG A 174 0.79 -11.19 -3.66
N PRO A 175 -0.36 -11.62 -4.23
CA PRO A 175 -0.60 -11.43 -5.66
C PRO A 175 -0.68 -9.95 -6.07
N GLU A 176 -1.03 -9.02 -5.18
CA GLU A 176 -1.05 -7.58 -5.50
C GLU A 176 0.35 -7.09 -5.89
N SER A 177 1.37 -7.46 -5.11
CA SER A 177 2.78 -7.15 -5.41
C SER A 177 3.25 -7.81 -6.72
N LEU A 178 2.83 -9.05 -6.99
CA LEU A 178 3.10 -9.71 -8.27
C LEU A 178 2.57 -8.88 -9.45
N LEU A 179 1.28 -8.51 -9.41
CA LEU A 179 0.61 -7.80 -10.50
C LEU A 179 1.18 -6.39 -10.69
N LEU A 180 1.33 -5.63 -9.61
CA LEU A 180 1.89 -4.28 -9.67
C LEU A 180 3.32 -4.33 -10.23
N SER A 181 4.14 -5.26 -9.75
CA SER A 181 5.53 -5.34 -10.18
C SER A 181 5.68 -5.74 -11.66
N ALA A 182 4.79 -6.57 -12.19
CA ALA A 182 4.72 -6.89 -13.62
C ALA A 182 4.32 -5.66 -14.45
N ALA A 183 3.34 -4.88 -13.99
CA ALA A 183 2.96 -3.63 -14.65
C ALA A 183 4.08 -2.59 -14.63
N ALA A 184 4.78 -2.46 -13.49
CA ALA A 184 5.91 -1.54 -13.35
C ALA A 184 7.11 -1.94 -14.24
N ASP A 185 7.46 -3.24 -14.28
CA ASP A 185 8.53 -3.75 -15.15
C ASP A 185 8.23 -3.52 -16.63
N ALA A 186 7.01 -3.85 -17.07
CA ALA A 186 6.56 -3.64 -18.45
C ALA A 186 6.57 -2.14 -18.83
N ALA A 187 6.25 -1.26 -17.87
CA ALA A 187 6.36 0.19 -18.04
C ALA A 187 7.81 0.71 -18.02
N GLY A 188 8.82 -0.15 -17.83
CA GLY A 188 10.24 0.21 -17.83
C GLY A 188 10.73 0.83 -16.51
N ALA A 189 10.01 0.63 -15.40
CA ALA A 189 10.43 1.11 -14.10
C ALA A 189 11.71 0.41 -13.61
N ARG A 190 12.52 1.12 -12.83
CA ARG A 190 13.82 0.59 -12.36
C ARG A 190 13.70 -0.01 -10.97
N ARG A 191 13.98 -1.31 -10.83
CA ARG A 191 13.99 -1.95 -9.50
C ARG A 191 15.15 -1.47 -8.62
N ILE A 192 14.87 -1.31 -7.33
CA ILE A 192 15.89 -1.19 -6.28
C ILE A 192 16.51 -2.58 -6.11
N ARG A 193 17.85 -2.65 -6.15
CA ARG A 193 18.58 -3.92 -5.96
C ARG A 193 18.65 -4.26 -4.48
N GLU A 194 17.73 -5.10 -4.04
CA GLU A 194 17.75 -5.67 -2.69
C GLU A 194 18.71 -6.86 -2.61
N ARG A 195 19.20 -7.16 -1.40
CA ARG A 195 19.80 -8.48 -1.14
C ARG A 195 18.70 -9.53 -1.21
N GLU A 196 19.07 -10.75 -1.59
CA GLU A 196 18.15 -11.89 -1.45
C GLU A 196 17.60 -11.91 -0.02
N PRO A 197 16.27 -11.89 0.15
CA PRO A 197 15.68 -11.74 1.47
C PRO A 197 16.00 -12.94 2.35
N LEU A 198 16.40 -12.68 3.60
CA LEU A 198 16.40 -13.71 4.64
C LEU A 198 14.94 -14.09 4.91
N ALA A 199 14.54 -15.30 4.53
CA ALA A 199 13.15 -15.74 4.65
C ALA A 199 12.86 -16.31 6.05
N PRO A 200 11.72 -15.97 6.69
CA PRO A 200 10.65 -15.10 6.19
C PRO A 200 10.87 -13.61 6.54
N ALA A 201 10.94 -12.77 5.50
CA ALA A 201 10.86 -11.31 5.61
C ALA A 201 9.52 -10.81 5.00
N ALA A 202 8.94 -9.78 5.61
CA ALA A 202 7.79 -9.07 5.07
C ALA A 202 7.98 -7.56 5.21
N PHE A 203 7.56 -6.81 4.20
CA PHE A 203 7.64 -5.36 4.11
C PHE A 203 6.38 -4.88 3.41
N GLU A 204 5.73 -3.83 3.90
CA GLU A 204 4.60 -3.17 3.24
C GLU A 204 4.86 -1.66 3.14
N GLY A 205 4.41 -1.05 2.04
CA GLY A 205 4.74 0.33 1.69
C GLY A 205 4.16 1.40 2.62
N GLY A 206 3.10 1.09 3.39
CA GLY A 206 2.59 1.96 4.45
C GLY A 206 3.59 2.22 5.57
N ASP A 207 4.59 1.33 5.74
CA ASP A 207 5.67 1.52 6.71
C ASP A 207 6.83 2.36 6.16
N LEU A 208 6.85 2.72 4.87
CA LEU A 208 7.92 3.51 4.28
C LEU A 208 7.51 4.98 4.11
N LEU A 209 8.00 5.84 4.99
CA LEU A 209 7.79 7.28 4.92
C LEU A 209 9.04 7.98 4.37
N LEU A 210 8.86 8.74 3.28
CA LEU A 210 9.91 9.54 2.65
C LEU A 210 9.84 10.99 3.14
N ALA A 211 10.64 11.34 4.14
CA ALA A 211 10.60 12.67 4.77
C ALA A 211 11.24 13.76 3.88
N GLY A 212 12.12 13.38 2.94
CA GLY A 212 12.87 14.31 2.07
C GLY A 212 14.34 14.43 2.49
N ALA A 213 15.15 15.18 1.74
CA ALA A 213 16.60 15.34 1.98
C ALA A 213 17.38 14.00 2.14
N GLY A 214 16.93 12.93 1.47
CA GLY A 214 17.50 11.59 1.64
C GLY A 214 17.17 10.91 2.98
N CYS A 215 16.22 11.45 3.75
CA CYS A 215 15.73 10.88 4.99
C CYS A 215 14.53 9.96 4.76
N VAL A 216 14.62 8.76 5.32
CA VAL A 216 13.59 7.71 5.25
C VAL A 216 13.28 7.21 6.66
N VAL A 217 11.99 7.00 6.95
CA VAL A 217 11.52 6.40 8.20
C VAL A 217 10.80 5.10 7.87
N ILE A 218 11.15 4.03 8.58
CA ILE A 218 10.62 2.67 8.37
C ILE A 218 9.87 2.22 9.62
N GLY A 219 8.57 1.93 9.50
CA GLY A 219 7.79 1.26 10.53
C GLY A 219 8.18 -0.22 10.66
N VAL A 220 8.22 -0.73 11.89
CA VAL A 220 8.50 -2.14 12.19
C VAL A 220 7.42 -2.62 13.15
N GLY A 221 6.66 -3.64 12.74
CA GLY A 221 5.48 -4.10 13.48
C GLY A 221 4.81 -5.31 12.82
N GLU A 222 3.48 -5.32 12.78
CA GLU A 222 2.68 -6.44 12.25
C GLU A 222 2.97 -6.75 10.77
N ARG A 223 3.23 -5.70 9.96
CA ARG A 223 3.31 -5.82 8.50
C ARG A 223 4.72 -5.73 7.95
N THR A 224 5.61 -5.02 8.64
CA THR A 224 7.04 -4.97 8.30
C THR A 224 7.89 -5.59 9.40
N THR A 225 8.64 -6.63 9.06
CA THR A 225 9.52 -7.32 10.01
C THR A 225 10.83 -6.57 10.19
N ALA A 226 11.48 -6.71 11.35
CA ALA A 226 12.79 -6.10 11.61
C ALA A 226 13.84 -6.53 10.57
N ALA A 227 13.84 -7.80 10.16
CA ALA A 227 14.74 -8.31 9.13
C ALA A 227 14.52 -7.63 7.76
N ALA A 228 13.27 -7.33 7.40
CA ALA A 228 12.97 -6.61 6.16
C ALA A 228 13.39 -5.14 6.26
N ALA A 229 13.08 -4.47 7.37
CA ALA A 229 13.51 -3.11 7.62
C ALA A 229 15.04 -2.95 7.56
N GLU A 230 15.78 -3.89 8.14
CA GLU A 230 17.25 -3.94 8.07
C GLU A 230 17.75 -4.10 6.63
N GLN A 231 17.17 -5.02 5.85
CA GLN A 231 17.53 -5.24 4.44
C GLN A 231 17.23 -4.04 3.57
N THR A 232 16.09 -3.39 3.79
CA THR A 232 15.70 -2.16 3.10
C THR A 232 16.67 -1.04 3.46
N ALA A 233 16.93 -0.80 4.75
CA ALA A 233 17.87 0.21 5.21
C ALA A 233 19.28 0.00 4.62
N HIS A 234 19.79 -1.23 4.64
CA HIS A 234 21.05 -1.58 4.00
C HIS A 234 21.05 -1.22 2.51
N SER A 235 20.00 -1.59 1.78
CA SER A 235 19.90 -1.36 0.33
C SER A 235 19.83 0.14 0.00
N LEU A 236 19.08 0.93 0.77
CA LEU A 236 18.95 2.37 0.59
C LEU A 236 20.25 3.12 0.92
N LEU A 237 20.88 2.82 2.05
CA LEU A 237 22.15 3.44 2.46
C LEU A 237 23.29 3.09 1.49
N ARG A 238 23.42 1.82 1.12
CA ARG A 238 24.50 1.35 0.22
C ARG A 238 24.36 1.90 -1.19
N SER A 239 23.14 2.10 -1.68
CA SER A 239 22.88 2.66 -3.01
C SER A 239 22.93 4.18 -3.06
N GLY A 240 22.99 4.86 -1.90
CA GLY A 240 22.89 6.31 -1.79
C GLY A 240 21.49 6.86 -2.05
N LEU A 241 20.45 6.02 -2.09
CA LEU A 241 19.06 6.46 -2.22
C LEU A 241 18.53 7.10 -0.92
N ALA A 242 19.15 6.78 0.21
CA ALA A 242 18.94 7.47 1.48
C ALA A 242 20.29 7.83 2.11
N ALA A 243 20.36 9.01 2.70
CA ALA A 243 21.46 9.47 3.54
C ALA A 243 21.19 9.16 5.03
N HIS A 244 19.92 9.19 5.44
CA HIS A 244 19.48 8.95 6.80
C HIS A 244 18.32 7.96 6.79
N VAL A 245 18.42 6.90 7.61
CA VAL A 245 17.33 5.93 7.78
C VAL A 245 17.02 5.83 9.27
N PHE A 246 15.74 5.92 9.59
CA PHE A 246 15.21 5.70 10.94
C PHE A 246 14.29 4.49 10.92
N ALA A 247 14.29 3.71 12.01
CA ALA A 247 13.30 2.67 12.25
C ALA A 247 12.44 3.03 13.46
N VAL A 248 11.15 2.71 13.38
CA VAL A 248 10.18 2.95 14.44
C VAL A 248 9.52 1.62 14.78
N LEU A 249 9.79 1.10 15.98
CA LEU A 249 9.06 -0.04 16.49
C LEU A 249 7.65 0.43 16.87
N LEU A 250 6.65 -0.09 16.16
CA LEU A 250 5.25 0.21 16.36
C LEU A 250 4.65 -0.72 17.43
N PRO A 251 3.68 -0.25 18.24
CA PRO A 251 2.99 -1.14 19.16
C PRO A 251 2.14 -2.17 18.41
N GLU A 252 1.87 -3.30 19.07
CA GLU A 252 0.94 -4.29 18.53
C GLU A 252 -0.49 -3.76 18.51
N GLY A 253 -1.18 -3.91 17.38
CA GLY A 253 -2.62 -3.65 17.30
C GLY A 253 -3.08 -3.23 15.91
N ARG A 254 -4.31 -3.65 15.55
CA ARG A 254 -4.95 -3.33 14.27
C ARG A 254 -5.17 -1.83 13.99
N GLN A 255 -5.12 -0.98 15.02
CA GLN A 255 -5.26 0.48 14.88
C GLN A 255 -3.94 1.17 14.51
N CYS A 256 -2.83 0.41 14.46
CA CYS A 256 -1.49 0.86 14.10
C CYS A 256 -0.83 -0.20 13.20
N MET A 257 -1.49 -0.56 12.09
CA MET A 257 -0.99 -1.61 11.19
C MET A 257 0.25 -1.18 10.40
N HIS A 258 0.39 0.12 10.13
CA HIS A 258 1.52 0.72 9.43
C HIS A 258 1.92 2.08 10.04
N LEU A 259 3.15 2.52 9.79
CA LEU A 259 3.63 3.84 10.20
C LEU A 259 2.75 4.99 9.70
N ASP A 260 2.27 4.94 8.45
CA ASP A 260 1.44 5.98 7.87
C ASP A 260 0.01 6.06 8.46
N THR A 261 -0.41 5.07 9.23
CA THR A 261 -1.63 5.15 10.04
C THR A 261 -1.39 5.87 11.36
N LEU A 262 -0.13 5.99 11.81
CA LEU A 262 0.26 6.69 13.02
C LEU A 262 0.70 8.12 12.74
N MET A 263 1.46 8.34 11.66
CA MET A 263 2.02 9.65 11.33
C MET A 263 2.23 9.86 9.84
N THR A 264 1.97 11.08 9.39
CA THR A 264 2.25 11.51 8.01
C THR A 264 2.86 12.91 8.00
N MET A 265 3.74 13.17 7.03
CA MET A 265 4.33 14.49 6.84
C MET A 265 3.37 15.37 6.03
N VAL A 266 2.90 16.47 6.61
CA VAL A 266 1.86 17.34 6.01
C VAL A 266 2.41 18.65 5.48
N ASP A 267 3.64 19.00 5.86
CA ASP A 267 4.37 20.17 5.38
C ASP A 267 5.89 19.93 5.42
N GLN A 268 6.71 20.92 5.10
CA GLN A 268 8.18 20.81 5.11
C GLN A 268 8.75 20.48 6.50
N GLU A 269 8.14 21.01 7.55
CA GLU A 269 8.57 20.82 8.95
C GLU A 269 7.45 20.28 9.85
N SER A 270 6.30 19.89 9.27
CA SER A 270 5.13 19.49 10.05
C SER A 270 4.72 18.04 9.80
N PHE A 271 4.43 17.34 10.89
CA PHE A 271 3.84 16.00 10.87
C PHE A 271 2.48 16.02 11.56
N LEU A 272 1.50 15.34 10.97
CA LEU A 272 0.28 14.92 11.66
C LEU A 272 0.59 13.60 12.36
N VAL A 273 0.33 13.52 13.67
CA VAL A 273 0.63 12.33 14.48
C VAL A 273 -0.59 11.99 15.32
N SER A 274 -0.88 10.70 15.42
CA SER A 274 -1.89 10.19 16.35
C SER A 274 -1.26 9.95 17.73
N GLY A 275 -1.65 10.76 18.71
CA GLY A 275 -1.17 10.68 20.09
C GLY A 275 -1.51 9.36 20.81
N VAL A 276 -2.46 8.58 20.29
CA VAL A 276 -2.94 7.31 20.90
C VAL A 276 -1.79 6.33 21.16
N HIS A 277 -0.86 6.22 20.20
CA HIS A 277 0.20 5.22 20.20
C HIS A 277 1.61 5.82 20.20
N ARG A 278 1.73 7.15 20.13
CA ARG A 278 3.01 7.86 20.01
C ARG A 278 4.02 7.46 21.09
N ASN A 279 3.59 7.43 22.36
CA ASN A 279 4.47 7.14 23.50
C ASN A 279 4.86 5.65 23.64
N GLN A 280 4.29 4.78 22.80
CA GLN A 280 4.62 3.34 22.78
C GLN A 280 5.66 3.02 21.70
N CYS A 281 5.98 3.99 20.84
CA CYS A 281 6.93 3.83 19.75
C CYS A 281 8.37 3.99 20.21
N HIS A 282 9.26 3.11 19.75
CA HIS A 282 10.70 3.19 20.03
C HIS A 282 11.45 3.46 18.73
N TRP A 283 12.28 4.50 18.73
CA TRP A 283 12.97 4.97 17.54
C TRP A 283 14.44 4.60 17.54
N PHE A 284 14.95 4.27 16.36
CA PHE A 284 16.34 3.93 16.11
C PHE A 284 16.88 4.70 14.91
N SER A 285 18.11 5.17 14.99
CA SER A 285 18.88 5.59 13.82
C SER A 285 19.59 4.37 13.23
N LEU A 286 19.41 4.11 11.94
CA LEU A 286 20.05 3.01 11.23
C LEU A 286 21.23 3.53 10.40
N LYS A 287 22.41 2.94 10.60
CA LYS A 287 23.65 3.31 9.90
C LYS A 287 24.33 2.08 9.32
N LEU A 288 24.95 2.25 8.15
CA LEU A 288 25.77 1.20 7.55
C LEU A 288 27.19 1.28 8.14
N SER A 289 27.66 0.23 8.82
CA SER A 289 29.03 0.16 9.33
C SER A 289 30.02 -0.24 8.24
N ALA A 290 31.32 -0.12 8.53
CA ALA A 290 32.40 -0.41 7.58
C ALA A 290 32.42 -1.86 7.08
N ASP A 291 31.87 -2.80 7.85
CA ASP A 291 31.69 -4.22 7.49
C ASP A 291 30.40 -4.49 6.68
N ALA A 292 29.72 -3.45 6.22
CA ALA A 292 28.45 -3.50 5.49
C ALA A 292 27.31 -4.19 6.26
N THR A 293 27.32 -4.09 7.59
CA THR A 293 26.17 -4.44 8.44
C THR A 293 25.39 -3.19 8.85
N VAL A 294 24.10 -3.33 9.16
CA VAL A 294 23.30 -2.21 9.66
C VAL A 294 23.37 -2.19 11.18
N ARG A 295 23.72 -1.03 11.74
CA ARG A 295 23.74 -0.77 13.18
C ARG A 295 22.56 0.12 13.54
N ALA A 296 21.89 -0.20 14.64
CA ALA A 296 20.76 0.53 15.17
C ALA A 296 21.14 1.21 16.50
N ASP A 297 21.06 2.53 16.55
CA ASP A 297 21.27 3.34 17.76
C ASP A 297 19.91 3.83 18.27
N SER A 298 19.57 3.55 19.54
CA SER A 298 18.31 4.05 20.15
C SER A 298 18.29 5.57 20.22
N LEU A 299 17.12 6.18 20.05
CA LEU A 299 16.92 7.63 20.09
C LEU A 299 15.95 8.03 21.21
N ASP A 300 16.43 8.86 22.13
CA ASP A 300 15.61 9.42 23.21
C ASP A 300 14.73 10.59 22.70
N ASP A 301 15.25 11.38 21.75
CA ASP A 301 14.51 12.48 21.10
C ASP A 301 14.51 12.30 19.57
N PRO A 302 13.57 11.50 19.04
CA PRO A 302 13.53 11.18 17.61
C PRO A 302 13.20 12.37 16.72
N PHE A 303 12.37 13.31 17.19
CA PHE A 303 11.96 14.46 16.37
C PHE A 303 13.08 15.48 16.20
N THR A 304 13.93 15.67 17.22
CA THR A 304 15.15 16.49 17.08
C THR A 304 16.17 15.82 16.17
N ALA A 305 16.34 14.50 16.28
CA ALA A 305 17.22 13.75 15.37
C ALA A 305 16.72 13.83 13.91
N LEU A 306 15.42 13.69 13.70
CA LEU A 306 14.77 13.83 12.39
C LEU A 306 14.91 15.25 11.84
N ALA A 307 14.69 16.29 12.67
CA ALA A 307 14.91 17.68 12.29
C ALA A 307 16.34 17.90 11.79
N THR A 308 17.32 17.40 12.53
CA THR A 308 18.75 17.50 12.18
C THR A 308 19.05 16.82 10.85
N ALA A 309 18.51 15.61 10.63
CA ALA A 309 18.67 14.87 9.37
C ALA A 309 18.02 15.58 8.16
N LEU A 310 16.97 16.36 8.40
CA LEU A 310 16.28 17.16 7.40
C LEU A 310 16.88 18.57 7.22
N GLY A 311 17.88 18.96 8.02
CA GLY A 311 18.45 20.31 8.01
C GLY A 311 17.52 21.39 8.58
N LEU A 312 16.59 21.00 9.46
CA LEU A 312 15.60 21.88 10.08
C LEU A 312 15.99 22.21 11.52
N SER A 313 15.53 23.36 12.01
CA SER A 313 15.69 23.76 13.42
C SER A 313 14.78 22.99 14.37
N GLY A 314 13.69 22.40 13.86
CA GLY A 314 12.76 21.59 14.63
C GLY A 314 11.69 20.96 13.74
N ILE A 315 10.92 20.04 14.32
CA ILE A 315 9.72 19.47 13.71
C ILE A 315 8.50 19.91 14.51
N ARG A 316 7.50 20.46 13.82
CA ARG A 316 6.17 20.75 14.37
C ARG A 316 5.31 19.48 14.32
N VAL A 317 4.87 19.02 15.49
CA VAL A 317 3.92 17.90 15.58
C VAL A 317 2.52 18.45 15.80
N ILE A 318 1.60 18.08 14.90
CA ILE A 318 0.17 18.38 14.97
C ILE A 318 -0.51 17.08 15.44
N GLU A 319 -1.11 17.10 16.62
CA GLU A 319 -1.88 15.95 17.13
C GLU A 319 -3.24 15.88 16.45
N THR A 320 -3.74 14.66 16.20
CA THR A 320 -5.05 14.41 15.57
C THR A 320 -6.24 14.85 16.43
N GLY A 321 -6.06 15.11 17.73
CA GLY A 321 -7.14 15.62 18.58
C GLY A 321 -6.69 16.15 19.94
N ASP A 322 -7.64 16.77 20.66
CA ASP A 322 -7.48 17.33 22.01
C ASP A 322 -7.45 16.27 23.11
N ASP A 323 -8.24 15.21 22.97
CA ASP A 323 -8.48 14.21 24.00
C ASP A 323 -8.36 12.77 23.45
N GLU A 324 -8.02 11.83 24.33
CA GLU A 324 -7.79 10.44 23.95
C GLU A 324 -9.02 9.78 23.33
N PHE A 325 -10.23 10.10 23.80
CA PHE A 325 -11.45 9.47 23.30
C PHE A 325 -11.72 9.85 21.85
N THR A 326 -11.64 11.15 21.53
CA THR A 326 -11.77 11.65 20.16
C THR A 326 -10.67 11.11 19.25
N MET A 327 -9.41 11.16 19.70
CA MET A 327 -8.29 10.63 18.93
C MET A 327 -8.47 9.15 18.58
N ARG A 328 -8.92 8.31 19.52
CA ARG A 328 -9.17 6.88 19.25
C ARG A 328 -10.29 6.64 18.24
N ARG A 329 -11.34 7.48 18.24
CA ARG A 329 -12.44 7.38 17.26
C ARG A 329 -11.99 7.76 15.85
N GLU A 330 -11.26 8.86 15.71
CA GLU A 330 -10.80 9.31 14.39
C GLU A 330 -9.61 8.45 13.91
N GLN A 331 -8.78 7.92 14.80
CA GLN A 331 -7.75 6.92 14.47
C GLN A 331 -8.34 5.67 13.81
N TRP A 332 -9.52 5.21 14.26
CA TRP A 332 -10.21 4.10 13.63
C TRP A 332 -10.57 4.37 12.16
N SER A 333 -10.73 5.64 11.81
CA SER A 333 -11.03 6.12 10.46
C SER A 333 -9.80 6.72 9.78
N ASP A 334 -8.60 6.29 10.20
CA ASP A 334 -7.32 6.65 9.62
C ASP A 334 -7.02 8.16 9.59
N ALA A 335 -7.34 8.87 10.68
CA ALA A 335 -7.17 10.34 10.75
C ALA A 335 -5.76 10.84 10.50
N ALA A 336 -4.72 10.08 10.87
CA ALA A 336 -3.34 10.47 10.58
C ALA A 336 -2.91 10.12 9.14
N ASN A 337 -3.70 9.36 8.38
CA ASN A 337 -3.36 8.85 7.05
C ASN A 337 -3.79 9.81 5.92
N VAL A 338 -3.30 11.04 5.95
CA VAL A 338 -3.64 12.07 4.95
C VAL A 338 -2.65 12.07 3.78
N LEU A 339 -3.13 12.37 2.57
CA LEU A 339 -2.26 12.50 1.39
C LEU A 339 -1.84 13.95 1.17
N THR A 340 -0.56 14.25 1.38
CA THR A 340 0.00 15.57 1.09
C THR A 340 0.22 15.78 -0.41
N LEU A 341 -0.47 16.75 -1.00
CA LEU A 341 -0.34 17.09 -2.43
C LEU A 341 0.88 17.97 -2.67
N ARG A 342 1.11 18.93 -1.78
CA ARG A 342 2.22 19.88 -1.78
C ARG A 342 2.39 20.37 -0.34
N PRO A 343 3.54 20.96 0.03
CA PRO A 343 3.71 21.58 1.34
C PRO A 343 2.49 22.39 1.77
N GLY A 344 1.89 22.05 2.92
CA GLY A 344 0.74 22.75 3.48
C GLY A 344 -0.61 22.47 2.81
N THR A 345 -0.74 21.43 1.97
CA THR A 345 -2.04 21.03 1.39
C THR A 345 -2.20 19.52 1.34
N VAL A 346 -3.26 19.02 1.98
CA VAL A 346 -3.53 17.59 2.15
C VAL A 346 -4.93 17.20 1.66
N ILE A 347 -5.11 15.93 1.31
CA ILE A 347 -6.42 15.28 1.18
C ILE A 347 -6.66 14.41 2.42
N ALA A 348 -7.81 14.59 3.05
CA ALA A 348 -8.26 13.84 4.23
C ALA A 348 -9.70 13.32 4.05
N TYR A 349 -10.14 12.43 4.94
CA TYR A 349 -11.55 12.05 5.03
C TYR A 349 -12.36 13.13 5.75
N ASP A 350 -13.58 13.38 5.29
CA ASP A 350 -14.51 14.36 5.85
C ASP A 350 -14.92 14.08 7.31
N ARG A 351 -15.03 12.79 7.68
CA ARG A 351 -15.48 12.36 9.01
C ARG A 351 -14.51 12.65 10.15
N ASN A 352 -13.23 12.91 9.83
CA ASN A 352 -12.19 13.17 10.82
C ASN A 352 -12.15 14.67 11.16
N THR A 353 -13.28 15.19 11.65
CA THR A 353 -13.52 16.62 11.84
C THR A 353 -12.50 17.27 12.77
N MET A 354 -12.13 16.61 13.88
CA MET A 354 -11.18 17.17 14.83
C MET A 354 -9.78 17.24 14.24
N ALA A 355 -9.30 16.17 13.59
CA ALA A 355 -8.01 16.17 12.91
C ALA A 355 -7.95 17.22 11.80
N ASN A 356 -9.04 17.37 11.03
CA ASN A 356 -9.14 18.37 9.97
C ASN A 356 -9.10 19.81 10.51
N ASP A 357 -9.79 20.08 11.63
CA ASP A 357 -9.75 21.38 12.32
C ASP A 357 -8.36 21.66 12.89
N ARG A 358 -7.71 20.66 13.50
CA ARG A 358 -6.34 20.72 14.03
C ARG A 358 -5.30 21.03 12.94
N LEU A 359 -5.45 20.44 11.75
CA LEU A 359 -4.64 20.77 10.57
C LEU A 359 -4.90 22.20 10.06
N SER A 360 -6.17 22.58 9.95
CA SER A 360 -6.57 23.91 9.45
C SER A 360 -6.08 25.03 10.37
N ALA A 361 -6.19 24.84 11.70
CA ALA A 361 -5.66 25.75 12.71
C ALA A 361 -4.12 25.88 12.65
N ALA A 362 -3.43 24.83 12.19
CA ALA A 362 -1.99 24.84 11.96
C ALA A 362 -1.59 25.47 10.60
N GLY A 363 -2.54 26.00 9.83
CA GLY A 363 -2.31 26.63 8.53
C GLY A 363 -2.24 25.65 7.35
N ILE A 364 -2.63 24.39 7.55
CA ILE A 364 -2.66 23.38 6.48
C ILE A 364 -4.01 23.47 5.76
N THR A 365 -3.99 23.58 4.43
CA THR A 365 -5.19 23.47 3.61
C THR A 365 -5.66 22.01 3.56
N VAL A 366 -6.87 21.75 4.05
CA VAL A 366 -7.45 20.40 4.07
C VAL A 366 -8.53 20.28 2.99
N LEU A 367 -8.30 19.42 2.00
CA LEU A 367 -9.29 19.01 1.02
C LEU A 367 -9.93 17.71 1.51
N THR A 368 -11.25 17.61 1.48
CA THR A 368 -11.96 16.44 2.01
C THR A 368 -12.61 15.61 0.91
N ILE A 369 -12.65 14.31 1.13
CA ILE A 369 -13.46 13.35 0.37
C ILE A 369 -14.45 12.63 1.30
N PRO A 370 -15.62 12.22 0.78
CA PRO A 370 -16.53 11.36 1.56
C PRO A 370 -15.87 10.02 1.87
N SER A 371 -16.27 9.43 2.98
CA SER A 371 -15.55 8.33 3.63
C SER A 371 -16.47 7.26 4.20
N ALA A 372 -17.66 7.08 3.64
CA ALA A 372 -18.62 6.10 4.11
C ALA A 372 -18.25 4.66 3.70
N GLU A 373 -17.64 4.48 2.53
CA GLU A 373 -17.41 3.15 1.95
C GLU A 373 -15.92 2.79 1.86
N LEU A 374 -15.06 3.69 1.41
CA LEU A 374 -13.62 3.41 1.25
C LEU A 374 -12.93 3.08 2.59
N VAL A 375 -13.35 3.72 3.68
CA VAL A 375 -12.80 3.51 5.03
C VAL A 375 -13.03 2.09 5.57
N ARG A 376 -14.02 1.35 5.02
CA ARG A 376 -14.36 -0.02 5.48
C ARG A 376 -13.24 -1.03 5.21
N GLY A 377 -12.29 -0.68 4.34
CA GLY A 377 -11.05 -1.43 4.13
C GLY A 377 -9.89 -1.06 5.07
N ARG A 378 -10.10 -0.14 6.04
CA ARG A 378 -9.07 0.44 6.93
C ARG A 378 -7.89 1.09 6.20
N GLY A 379 -8.16 2.22 5.57
CA GLY A 379 -7.10 3.06 5.02
C GLY A 379 -7.61 4.44 4.63
N GLY A 380 -6.73 5.44 4.76
CA GLY A 380 -6.98 6.82 4.37
C GLY A 380 -6.54 7.15 2.93
N PRO A 381 -6.64 8.44 2.54
CA PRO A 381 -6.15 8.91 1.24
C PRO A 381 -4.67 8.60 0.95
N HIS A 382 -3.82 8.46 1.97
CA HIS A 382 -2.42 8.07 1.76
C HIS A 382 -2.31 6.61 1.30
N CYS A 383 -3.07 5.69 1.92
CA CYS A 383 -3.14 4.28 1.53
C CYS A 383 -3.69 4.08 0.11
N LEU A 384 -4.66 4.90 -0.31
CA LEU A 384 -5.28 4.87 -1.65
C LEU A 384 -4.33 5.34 -2.78
N SER A 385 -3.12 5.74 -2.45
CA SER A 385 -2.20 6.39 -3.39
C SER A 385 -0.79 5.82 -3.33
N CYS A 386 -0.14 5.73 -4.49
CA CYS A 386 1.27 5.43 -4.60
C CYS A 386 1.96 6.51 -5.46
N PRO A 387 2.60 7.52 -4.85
CA PRO A 387 3.33 8.58 -5.56
C PRO A 387 4.38 8.00 -6.49
N LEU A 388 4.29 8.35 -7.77
CA LEU A 388 5.26 7.97 -8.80
C LEU A 388 6.25 9.09 -9.06
N VAL A 389 5.79 10.34 -9.03
CA VAL A 389 6.63 11.52 -9.24
C VAL A 389 6.24 12.62 -8.26
N ARG A 390 7.23 13.08 -7.48
CA ARG A 390 7.16 14.28 -6.64
C ARG A 390 8.34 15.18 -6.98
N ASP A 391 8.10 16.48 -7.00
CA ASP A 391 9.18 17.45 -7.11
C ASP A 391 10.12 17.34 -5.90
N PRO A 392 11.43 17.62 -6.06
CA PRO A 392 12.32 17.79 -4.92
C PRO A 392 11.88 18.99 -4.07
N LEU A 393 12.28 19.00 -2.80
CA LEU A 393 12.20 20.22 -2.00
C LEU A 393 13.25 21.22 -2.52
N THR A 394 12.84 22.42 -2.84
CA THR A 394 13.73 23.58 -2.99
C THR A 394 13.85 24.24 -1.62
N TYR A 395 15.05 24.19 -1.03
CA TYR A 395 15.41 24.96 0.16
C TYR A 395 15.98 26.32 -0.23
#